data_AF-A0AAW0D2K6-F1
#
_entry.id   AF-A0AAW0D2K6-F1
#
_cell.length_a   1.000
_cell.length_b   1.000
_cell.length_c   1.000
_cell.angle_alpha   90.00
_cell.angle_beta   90.00
_cell.angle_gamma   90.00
#
_symmetry.space_group_name_H-M   'P 1'
#
loop_
_entity.id
_entity.type
_entity.pdbx_description
1 polymer ?
#
loop_
_entity_poly.entity_id
_entity_poly.type
_entity_poly.pdbx_seq_one_letter_code
_entity_poly.pdbx_strand_id
1 'polypeptide(L)'
;MPPVFIYYQVYDDDKKELLSIRQPVVRNNSNIGRVDVTRIPAPHTIGALAERICKQENRPWGIDWDNDDAYGGMLLKTWKSSTAYDLDDEVNLFIPGRPGATPQEPVLLKLWYEELPALLHYDGFDEPEKRSVTSHRTPVFVYYKLYDDTQEALVAVKEPVVAANPNIGRVDVCQIPAPYIVSALAERICKQENREFGLDWSPSTNI
;
A
#
# COMPACT_ATOMS: atom_id res chain seq x y z
N MET A 1 -3.22 25.28 -17.00
CA MET A 1 -1.84 24.82 -16.74
C MET A 1 -1.41 23.89 -17.87
N PRO A 2 -0.15 23.95 -18.35
CA PRO A 2 0.38 22.91 -19.22
C PRO A 2 0.38 21.55 -18.49
N PRO A 3 0.16 20.43 -19.20
CA PRO A 3 0.12 19.12 -18.57
C PRO A 3 1.48 18.77 -17.94
N VAL A 4 1.42 18.26 -16.71
CA VAL A 4 2.59 17.88 -15.91
C VAL A 4 2.73 16.36 -15.97
N PHE A 5 3.87 15.88 -16.47
CA PHE A 5 4.13 14.45 -16.62
C PHE A 5 5.22 13.97 -15.68
N ILE A 6 5.16 12.68 -15.33
CA ILE A 6 6.25 11.91 -14.74
C ILE A 6 6.67 10.84 -15.73
N TYR A 7 7.94 10.85 -16.07
CA TYR A 7 8.56 9.85 -16.94
C TYR A 7 9.06 8.69 -16.12
N TYR A 8 8.77 7.48 -16.58
CA TYR A 8 9.13 6.24 -15.88
C TYR A 8 9.72 5.20 -16.83
N GLN A 9 10.47 4.27 -16.24
CA GLN A 9 10.88 3.01 -16.83
C GLN A 9 10.44 1.87 -15.92
N VAL A 10 10.26 0.68 -16.47
CA VAL A 10 9.89 -0.51 -15.69
C VAL A 10 10.95 -1.59 -15.86
N TYR A 11 11.46 -2.12 -14.76
CA TYR A 11 12.42 -3.22 -14.72
C TYR A 11 11.79 -4.44 -14.04
N ASP A 12 11.91 -5.59 -14.69
CA ASP A 12 11.47 -6.88 -14.18
C ASP A 12 12.69 -7.54 -13.52
N ASP A 13 12.66 -7.68 -12.20
CA ASP A 13 13.78 -8.25 -11.45
C ASP A 13 13.85 -9.77 -11.56
N ASP A 14 12.77 -10.45 -11.91
CA ASP A 14 12.77 -11.91 -12.08
C ASP A 14 13.47 -12.26 -13.40
N LYS A 15 13.15 -11.51 -14.45
CA LYS A 15 13.77 -11.66 -15.79
C LYS A 15 15.07 -10.88 -15.95
N LYS A 16 15.41 -10.04 -14.98
CA LYS A 16 16.57 -9.14 -14.98
C LYS A 16 16.64 -8.22 -16.20
N GLU A 17 15.50 -7.76 -16.71
CA GLU A 17 15.42 -6.97 -17.93
C GLU A 17 14.59 -5.69 -17.80
N LEU A 18 14.89 -4.72 -18.68
CA LEU A 18 14.07 -3.51 -18.81
C LEU A 18 12.92 -3.77 -19.78
N LEU A 19 11.71 -3.48 -19.34
CA LEU A 19 10.49 -3.81 -20.06
C LEU A 19 10.14 -2.74 -21.10
N SER A 20 9.60 -3.20 -22.22
CA SER A 20 8.96 -2.30 -23.19
C SER A 20 7.64 -1.77 -22.63
N ILE A 21 7.46 -0.46 -22.75
CA ILE A 21 6.28 0.28 -22.31
C ILE A 21 5.23 0.26 -23.42
N ARG A 22 3.95 0.11 -23.08
CA ARG A 22 2.82 0.06 -24.02
C ARG A 22 2.67 1.33 -24.85
N GLN A 23 2.97 2.48 -24.25
CA GLN A 23 2.87 3.80 -24.87
C GLN A 23 4.20 4.56 -24.72
N PRO A 24 5.22 4.19 -25.51
CA PRO A 24 6.53 4.81 -25.40
C PRO A 24 6.49 6.25 -25.89
N VAL A 25 7.16 7.14 -25.16
CA VAL A 25 7.15 8.58 -25.45
C VAL A 25 8.32 8.99 -26.33
N VAL A 26 9.41 8.21 -26.30
CA VAL A 26 10.64 8.49 -27.01
C VAL A 26 10.72 7.57 -28.23
N ARG A 27 10.78 8.14 -29.44
CA ARG A 27 10.74 7.40 -30.72
C ARG A 27 11.78 6.27 -30.85
N ASN A 28 12.92 6.40 -30.16
CA ASN A 28 14.03 5.43 -30.22
C ASN A 28 14.28 4.73 -28.88
N ASN A 29 13.35 4.84 -27.93
CA ASN A 29 13.44 4.17 -26.65
C ASN A 29 12.05 3.69 -26.21
N SER A 30 11.77 2.41 -26.48
CA SER A 30 10.52 1.74 -26.14
C SER A 30 10.30 1.58 -24.63
N ASN A 31 11.31 1.88 -23.81
CA ASN A 31 11.31 1.55 -22.40
C ASN A 31 10.99 2.75 -21.50
N ILE A 32 10.63 3.91 -22.10
CA ILE A 32 10.25 5.13 -21.37
C ILE A 32 8.78 5.46 -21.61
N GLY A 33 8.00 5.41 -20.54
CA GLY A 33 6.61 5.85 -20.48
C GLY A 33 6.46 7.22 -19.82
N ARG A 34 5.23 7.73 -19.82
CA ARG A 34 4.85 8.89 -19.00
C ARG A 34 3.47 8.73 -18.40
N VAL A 35 3.30 9.26 -17.20
CA VAL A 35 2.02 9.37 -16.52
C VAL A 35 1.68 10.84 -16.34
N ASP A 36 0.43 11.21 -16.59
CA ASP A 36 -0.08 12.54 -16.26
C ASP A 36 -0.30 12.61 -14.75
N VAL A 37 0.30 13.61 -14.10
CA VAL A 37 0.22 13.82 -12.65
C VAL A 37 -1.22 13.95 -12.17
N THR A 38 -2.10 14.55 -12.98
CA THR A 38 -3.52 14.71 -12.65
C THR A 38 -4.28 13.38 -12.55
N ARG A 39 -3.71 12.29 -13.07
CA ARG A 39 -4.29 10.95 -13.03
C ARG A 39 -3.78 10.11 -11.87
N ILE A 40 -2.93 10.67 -11.01
CA ILE A 40 -2.48 10.01 -9.77
C ILE A 40 -3.46 10.40 -8.66
N PRO A 41 -4.11 9.43 -8.00
CA PRO A 41 -5.07 9.74 -6.95
C PRO A 41 -4.39 10.42 -5.75
N ALA A 42 -5.18 11.12 -4.95
CA ALA A 42 -4.77 11.51 -3.61
C ALA A 42 -4.93 10.30 -2.66
N PRO A 43 -4.10 10.15 -1.61
CA PRO A 43 -2.92 10.96 -1.30
C PRO A 43 -1.83 10.72 -2.34
N HIS A 44 -1.14 11.78 -2.77
CA HIS A 44 -0.14 11.72 -3.85
C HIS A 44 1.16 11.04 -3.40
N THR A 45 1.07 9.76 -3.05
CA THR A 45 2.19 8.98 -2.54
C THR A 45 2.99 8.32 -3.66
N ILE A 46 4.20 7.86 -3.33
CA ILE A 46 5.01 7.01 -4.21
C ILE A 46 4.24 5.74 -4.59
N GLY A 47 3.52 5.12 -3.65
CA GLY A 47 2.69 3.94 -3.88
C GLY A 47 1.57 4.21 -4.89
N ALA A 48 0.87 5.34 -4.77
CA ALA A 48 -0.16 5.74 -5.72
C ALA A 48 0.41 5.97 -7.14
N LEU A 49 1.63 6.51 -7.24
CA LEU A 49 2.35 6.63 -8.52
C LEU A 49 2.70 5.25 -9.09
N ALA A 50 3.26 4.34 -8.29
CA ALA A 50 3.62 2.99 -8.71
C ALA A 50 2.40 2.20 -9.22
N GLU A 51 1.31 2.21 -8.44
CA GLU A 51 0.04 1.57 -8.81
C GLU A 51 -0.50 2.16 -10.12
N ARG A 52 -0.43 3.48 -10.29
CA ARG A 52 -0.90 4.15 -11.50
C ARG A 52 -0.10 3.74 -12.74
N ILE A 53 1.22 3.59 -12.60
CA ILE A 53 2.11 3.08 -13.65
C ILE A 53 1.75 1.63 -13.99
N CYS A 54 1.63 0.75 -12.99
CA CYS A 54 1.25 -0.65 -13.20
C CYS A 54 -0.11 -0.79 -13.91
N LYS A 55 -1.12 -0.03 -13.47
CA LYS A 55 -2.43 0.04 -14.16
C LYS A 55 -2.31 0.50 -15.61
N GLN A 56 -1.44 1.47 -15.91
CA GLN A 56 -1.22 1.95 -17.28
C GLN A 56 -0.55 0.89 -18.16
N GLU A 57 0.38 0.14 -17.59
CA GLU A 57 1.12 -0.92 -18.27
C GLU A 57 0.41 -2.28 -18.26
N ASN A 58 -0.79 -2.38 -17.66
CA ASN A 58 -1.52 -3.61 -17.42
C ASN A 58 -0.66 -4.67 -16.72
N ARG A 59 0.00 -4.25 -15.64
CA ARG A 59 0.86 -5.08 -14.81
C ARG A 59 0.24 -5.25 -13.43
N PRO A 60 0.40 -6.42 -12.82
CA PRO A 60 -0.02 -6.64 -11.45
C PRO A 60 0.88 -5.83 -10.49
N TRP A 61 0.31 -5.44 -9.35
CA TRP A 61 0.97 -4.68 -8.30
C TRP A 61 0.27 -4.99 -6.98
N GLY A 62 1.03 -5.28 -5.94
CA GLY A 62 0.45 -5.70 -4.67
C GLY A 62 -0.05 -7.13 -4.73
N ILE A 63 -1.01 -7.46 -3.86
CA ILE A 63 -1.63 -8.78 -3.79
C ILE A 63 -2.76 -8.84 -4.81
N ASP A 64 -2.88 -9.93 -5.54
CA ASP A 64 -4.02 -10.16 -6.42
C ASP A 64 -5.32 -10.43 -5.65
N TRP A 65 -6.41 -10.69 -6.38
CA TRP A 65 -7.75 -10.75 -5.79
C TRP A 65 -8.02 -12.09 -5.07
N ASP A 66 -7.31 -13.14 -5.47
CA ASP A 66 -7.32 -14.49 -4.94
C ASP A 66 -6.37 -14.64 -3.74
N ASN A 67 -5.39 -13.74 -3.59
CA ASN A 67 -4.26 -13.85 -2.67
C ASN A 67 -3.44 -15.13 -2.92
N ASP A 68 -3.21 -15.49 -4.18
CA ASP A 68 -2.29 -16.56 -4.56
C ASP A 68 -0.99 -16.01 -5.20
N ASP A 69 -1.03 -14.84 -5.83
CA ASP A 69 0.16 -14.10 -6.24
C ASP A 69 0.34 -12.75 -5.52
N ALA A 70 1.57 -12.46 -5.11
CA ALA A 70 1.99 -11.12 -4.74
C ALA A 70 3.02 -10.58 -5.71
N TYR A 71 2.90 -9.29 -6.02
CA TYR A 71 3.84 -8.58 -6.87
C TYR A 71 4.44 -7.44 -6.07
N GLY A 72 5.69 -7.66 -5.67
CA GLY A 72 6.49 -6.65 -5.00
C GLY A 72 6.98 -5.61 -5.99
N GLY A 73 7.29 -4.43 -5.47
CA GLY A 73 7.94 -3.43 -6.27
C GLY A 73 8.44 -2.24 -5.47
N MET A 74 9.36 -1.50 -6.09
CA MET A 74 9.93 -0.29 -5.51
C MET A 74 10.15 0.76 -6.59
N LEU A 75 10.04 2.03 -6.21
CA LEU A 75 10.41 3.15 -7.06
C LEU A 75 11.80 3.64 -6.66
N LEU A 76 12.66 3.81 -7.66
CA LEU A 76 13.99 4.36 -7.53
C LEU A 76 14.03 5.70 -8.29
N LYS A 77 14.78 6.67 -7.75
CA LYS A 77 14.92 7.99 -8.39
C LYS A 77 15.47 7.90 -9.81
N THR A 78 16.44 7.01 -10.01
CA THR A 78 17.05 6.68 -11.30
C THR A 78 17.55 5.24 -11.27
N TRP A 79 17.91 4.69 -12.42
CA TRP A 79 18.48 3.33 -12.51
C TRP A 79 19.80 3.14 -11.75
N LYS A 80 20.52 4.23 -11.44
CA LYS A 80 21.78 4.20 -10.67
C LYS A 80 21.57 4.33 -9.17
N SER A 81 20.33 4.57 -8.73
CA SER A 81 20.03 4.78 -7.32
C SER A 81 20.11 3.45 -6.57
N SER A 82 20.80 3.46 -5.44
CA SER A 82 20.85 2.33 -4.50
C SER A 82 19.77 2.40 -3.41
N THR A 83 18.98 3.48 -3.39
CA THR A 83 17.99 3.76 -2.35
C THR A 83 16.61 3.91 -3.00
N ALA A 84 15.68 3.08 -2.56
CA ALA A 84 14.28 3.18 -2.95
C ALA A 84 13.59 4.33 -2.21
N TYR A 85 12.58 4.89 -2.85
CA TYR A 85 11.59 5.70 -2.17
C TYR A 85 10.77 4.82 -1.22
N ASP A 86 10.36 5.40 -0.10
CA ASP A 86 9.28 4.81 0.69
C ASP A 86 7.97 4.93 -0.11
N LEU A 87 7.19 3.85 -0.18
CA LEU A 87 5.92 3.85 -0.92
C LEU A 87 4.88 4.75 -0.23
N ASP A 88 5.01 4.95 1.08
CA ASP A 88 4.08 5.76 1.87
C ASP A 88 4.45 7.26 1.84
N ASP A 89 5.64 7.62 1.34
CA ASP A 89 6.07 9.01 1.24
C ASP A 89 5.16 9.80 0.28
N GLU A 90 4.69 10.96 0.75
CA GLU A 90 4.07 11.95 -0.11
C GLU A 90 5.09 12.52 -1.10
N VAL A 91 4.69 12.57 -2.38
CA VAL A 91 5.46 13.23 -3.42
C VAL A 91 4.77 14.52 -3.81
N ASN A 92 5.53 15.60 -3.79
CA ASN A 92 5.11 16.80 -4.46
C ASN A 92 5.29 16.65 -5.98
N LEU A 93 4.23 16.19 -6.65
CA LEU A 93 4.22 15.90 -8.09
C LEU A 93 4.11 17.18 -8.96
N PHE A 94 3.87 18.34 -8.35
CA PHE A 94 3.59 19.58 -9.07
C PHE A 94 4.76 20.57 -9.07
N ILE A 95 5.85 20.29 -8.34
CA ILE A 95 7.04 21.14 -8.32
C ILE A 95 7.99 20.87 -9.50
N PRO A 96 8.75 21.89 -9.94
CA PRO A 96 9.95 21.71 -10.75
C PRO A 96 10.97 20.84 -9.99
N GLY A 97 11.64 19.91 -10.69
CA GLY A 97 12.66 19.04 -10.08
C GLY A 97 12.14 17.80 -9.36
N ARG A 98 10.84 17.49 -9.49
CA ARG A 98 10.26 16.21 -9.04
C ARG A 98 10.96 15.00 -9.68
N PRO A 99 10.91 13.81 -9.05
CA PRO A 99 11.38 12.58 -9.66
C PRO A 99 10.70 12.34 -11.01
N GLY A 100 11.46 11.92 -12.03
CA GLY A 100 10.89 11.68 -13.36
C GLY A 100 10.40 12.95 -14.05
N ALA A 101 10.92 14.14 -13.70
CA ALA A 101 10.53 15.39 -14.37
C ALA A 101 10.90 15.41 -15.86
N THR A 102 11.89 14.61 -16.29
CA THR A 102 12.40 14.58 -17.66
C THR A 102 12.53 13.14 -18.18
N PRO A 103 12.48 12.93 -19.51
CA PRO A 103 12.76 11.62 -20.11
C PRO A 103 14.19 11.12 -19.90
N GLN A 104 15.14 12.02 -19.64
CA GLN A 104 16.55 11.67 -19.41
C GLN A 104 16.80 11.15 -17.99
N GLU A 105 15.97 11.58 -17.05
CA GLU A 105 15.99 11.15 -15.66
C GLU A 105 14.63 10.58 -15.24
N PRO A 106 14.19 9.48 -15.89
CA PRO A 106 12.94 8.84 -15.52
C PRO A 106 13.08 8.13 -14.16
N VAL A 107 11.96 8.04 -13.42
CA VAL A 107 11.90 7.14 -12.27
C VAL A 107 11.97 5.70 -12.74
N LEU A 108 12.63 4.84 -11.97
CA LEU A 108 12.69 3.42 -12.27
C LEU A 108 11.74 2.67 -11.33
N LEU A 109 10.70 2.08 -11.90
CA LEU A 109 9.84 1.13 -11.20
C LEU A 109 10.44 -0.26 -11.37
N LYS A 110 10.92 -0.83 -10.27
CA LYS A 110 11.42 -2.20 -10.23
C LYS A 110 10.31 -3.11 -9.69
N LEU A 111 9.99 -4.17 -10.40
CA LEU A 111 8.95 -5.15 -10.06
C LEU A 111 9.56 -6.54 -9.89
N TRP A 112 8.97 -7.34 -9.01
CA TRP A 112 9.30 -8.77 -8.86
C TRP A 112 8.08 -9.54 -8.38
N TYR A 113 8.08 -10.83 -8.64
CA TYR A 113 7.10 -11.78 -8.15
C TYR A 113 7.46 -12.24 -6.74
N GLU A 114 6.46 -12.34 -5.87
CA GLU A 114 6.56 -12.89 -4.52
C GLU A 114 5.55 -14.05 -4.39
N GLU A 115 6.06 -15.28 -4.25
CA GLU A 115 5.24 -16.45 -3.94
C GLU A 115 4.64 -16.32 -2.53
N LEU A 116 3.30 -16.21 -2.43
CA LEU A 116 2.59 -16.14 -1.15
C LEU A 116 2.75 -17.36 -0.22
N PRO A 117 3.00 -18.60 -0.68
CA PRO A 117 3.33 -19.72 0.21
C PRO A 117 4.53 -19.47 1.14
N ALA A 118 5.44 -18.55 0.79
CA ALA A 118 6.56 -18.13 1.64
C ALA A 118 6.18 -17.11 2.73
N LEU A 119 5.03 -16.44 2.60
CA LEU A 119 4.51 -15.48 3.58
C LEU A 119 3.43 -16.07 4.52
N LEU A 120 2.82 -17.20 4.15
CA LEU A 120 1.71 -17.82 4.89
C LEU A 120 2.04 -19.15 5.59
N HIS A 121 3.24 -19.73 5.42
CA HIS A 121 3.72 -20.84 6.28
C HIS A 121 4.20 -20.32 7.65
N TYR A 122 3.25 -19.96 8.50
CA TYR A 122 3.45 -19.86 9.95
C TYR A 122 2.98 -21.17 10.57
N ASP A 123 3.86 -22.19 10.56
CA ASP A 123 3.62 -23.46 11.23
C ASP A 123 4.70 -23.65 12.29
N GLY A 124 4.27 -23.74 13.55
CA GLY A 124 5.11 -24.16 14.67
C GLY A 124 5.82 -23.05 15.43
N PHE A 125 5.48 -22.93 16.72
CA PHE A 125 6.33 -22.35 17.75
C PHE A 125 7.71 -23.04 17.71
N ASP A 126 8.76 -22.30 17.36
CA ASP A 126 10.09 -22.55 17.88
C ASP A 126 10.76 -21.20 18.21
N GLU A 127 11.51 -21.22 19.31
CA GLU A 127 12.11 -20.10 20.01
C GLU A 127 12.92 -19.18 19.05
N PRO A 128 12.79 -17.84 19.14
CA PRO A 128 13.38 -16.95 18.15
C PRO A 128 14.90 -16.88 18.30
N GLU A 129 15.62 -17.75 17.59
CA GLU A 129 16.97 -17.40 17.15
C GLU A 129 16.87 -16.23 16.17
N LYS A 130 17.39 -15.10 16.63
CA LYS A 130 17.45 -13.79 15.97
C LYS A 130 17.90 -13.89 14.51
N ARG A 131 16.95 -14.04 13.59
CA ARG A 131 17.12 -13.58 12.21
C ARG A 131 16.22 -12.37 11.99
N SER A 132 16.85 -11.21 12.10
CA SER A 132 16.30 -9.92 11.71
C SER A 132 16.10 -9.93 10.19
N VAL A 133 14.93 -10.37 9.72
CA VAL A 133 14.44 -10.04 8.39
C VAL A 133 13.63 -8.76 8.55
N THR A 134 14.25 -7.62 8.22
CA THR A 134 13.54 -6.35 8.15
C THR A 134 12.73 -6.32 6.85
N SER A 135 11.52 -6.89 6.89
CA SER A 135 10.46 -6.49 5.97
C SER A 135 10.19 -5.01 6.22
N HIS A 136 10.59 -4.15 5.27
CA HIS A 136 10.35 -2.71 5.33
C HIS A 136 8.94 -2.34 4.84
N ARG A 137 7.91 -3.10 5.21
CA ARG A 137 6.55 -2.57 5.22
C ARG A 137 6.32 -1.97 6.60
N THR A 138 6.29 -0.65 6.69
CA THR A 138 5.70 0.04 7.84
C THR A 138 4.26 -0.44 7.94
N PRO A 139 3.87 -1.15 9.00
CA PRO A 139 2.48 -1.58 9.15
C PRO A 139 1.60 -0.33 9.22
N VAL A 140 0.67 -0.19 8.26
CA VAL A 140 -0.31 0.89 8.23
C VAL A 140 -1.41 0.52 9.21
N PHE A 141 -1.55 1.31 10.28
CA PHE A 141 -2.51 1.05 11.33
C PHE A 141 -3.69 2.02 11.28
N VAL A 142 -4.90 1.48 11.47
CA VAL A 142 -6.07 2.26 11.86
C VAL A 142 -6.18 2.24 13.38
N TYR A 143 -6.22 3.43 13.98
CA TYR A 143 -6.42 3.58 15.41
C TYR A 143 -7.91 3.72 15.72
N TYR A 144 -8.36 3.02 16.76
CA TYR A 144 -9.75 3.05 17.18
C TYR A 144 -9.89 3.21 18.69
N LYS A 145 -11.06 3.69 19.10
CA LYS A 145 -11.52 3.73 20.48
C LYS A 145 -12.84 2.99 20.56
N LEU A 146 -13.05 2.32 21.68
CA LEU A 146 -14.32 1.67 21.99
C LEU A 146 -15.09 2.53 22.97
N TYR A 147 -16.38 2.67 22.71
CA TYR A 147 -17.34 3.28 23.62
C TYR A 147 -18.25 2.18 24.17
N ASP A 148 -18.80 2.41 25.36
CA ASP A 148 -19.85 1.56 25.90
C ASP A 148 -21.16 1.72 25.11
N ASP A 149 -22.15 0.90 25.45
CA ASP A 149 -23.50 0.91 24.86
C ASP A 149 -24.25 2.23 25.11
N THR A 150 -23.84 2.99 26.13
CA THR A 150 -24.36 4.34 26.42
C THR A 150 -23.68 5.45 25.62
N GLN A 151 -22.54 5.14 24.97
CA GLN A 151 -21.63 6.08 24.30
C GLN A 151 -21.00 7.14 25.23
N GLU A 152 -21.14 7.01 26.55
CA GLU A 152 -20.68 7.99 27.53
C GLU A 152 -19.31 7.64 28.11
N ALA A 153 -18.90 6.36 28.07
CA ALA A 153 -17.63 5.90 28.65
C ALA A 153 -16.74 5.17 27.64
N LEU A 154 -15.43 5.41 27.74
CA LEU A 154 -14.42 4.69 26.95
C LEU A 154 -14.15 3.32 27.55
N VAL A 155 -14.18 2.29 26.69
CA VAL A 155 -13.85 0.93 27.09
C VAL A 155 -12.37 0.65 26.82
N ALA A 156 -11.75 -0.16 27.68
CA ALA A 156 -10.38 -0.62 27.46
C ALA A 156 -10.33 -1.59 26.28
N VAL A 157 -9.34 -1.41 25.41
CA VAL A 157 -9.02 -2.35 24.33
C VAL A 157 -8.11 -3.45 24.84
N LYS A 158 -8.14 -4.62 24.19
CA LYS A 158 -7.32 -5.76 24.60
C LYS A 158 -5.81 -5.53 24.42
N GLU A 159 -5.45 -4.92 23.30
CA GLU A 159 -4.06 -4.64 22.94
C GLU A 159 -3.86 -3.13 22.77
N PRO A 160 -3.66 -2.41 23.88
CA PRO A 160 -3.50 -0.96 23.83
C PRO A 160 -2.18 -0.57 23.19
N VAL A 161 -2.24 0.46 22.35
CA VAL A 161 -1.05 1.02 21.68
C VAL A 161 -0.06 1.58 22.72
N VAL A 162 -0.58 2.15 23.79
CA VAL A 162 0.19 2.70 24.89
C VAL A 162 -0.37 2.13 26.19
N ALA A 163 0.45 1.43 26.99
CA ALA A 163 -0.01 0.84 28.25
C ALA A 163 -0.61 1.87 29.23
N ALA A 164 -0.16 3.12 29.18
CA ALA A 164 -0.70 4.23 29.95
C ALA A 164 -2.05 4.78 29.44
N ASN A 165 -2.50 4.35 28.25
CA ASN A 165 -3.76 4.74 27.65
C ASN A 165 -4.51 3.49 27.12
N PRO A 166 -5.23 2.78 28.00
CA PRO A 166 -5.81 1.48 27.68
C PRO A 166 -6.98 1.57 26.69
N ASN A 167 -7.38 2.77 26.25
CA ASN A 167 -8.58 2.99 25.44
C ASN A 167 -8.30 3.13 23.94
N ILE A 168 -7.04 3.04 23.51
CA ILE A 168 -6.65 3.18 22.10
C ILE A 168 -6.11 1.85 21.59
N GLY A 169 -6.86 1.25 20.68
CA GLY A 169 -6.47 0.06 19.94
C GLY A 169 -5.95 0.41 18.55
N ARG A 170 -5.32 -0.57 17.90
CA ARG A 170 -4.91 -0.49 16.50
C ARG A 170 -5.27 -1.76 15.75
N VAL A 171 -5.66 -1.62 14.49
CA VAL A 171 -5.82 -2.72 13.54
C VAL A 171 -4.87 -2.45 12.39
N ASP A 172 -4.13 -3.47 11.97
CA ASP A 172 -3.37 -3.42 10.73
C ASP A 172 -4.34 -3.42 9.55
N VAL A 173 -4.20 -2.44 8.64
CA VAL A 173 -5.05 -2.30 7.46
C VAL A 173 -5.01 -3.56 6.58
N CYS A 174 -3.89 -4.28 6.57
CA CYS A 174 -3.74 -5.53 5.81
C CYS A 174 -4.62 -6.67 6.35
N GLN A 175 -5.12 -6.54 7.58
CA GLN A 175 -6.02 -7.52 8.18
C GLN A 175 -7.50 -7.21 7.94
N ILE A 176 -7.82 -6.09 7.26
CA ILE A 176 -9.20 -5.73 6.91
C ILE A 176 -9.54 -6.44 5.58
N PRO A 177 -10.55 -7.32 5.56
CA PRO A 177 -10.92 -8.01 4.33
C PRO A 177 -11.51 -7.03 3.31
N ALA A 178 -11.25 -7.27 2.02
CA ALA A 178 -11.94 -6.55 0.95
C ALA A 178 -13.45 -6.90 0.95
N PRO A 179 -14.34 -5.98 0.54
CA PRO A 179 -14.06 -4.60 0.14
C PRO A 179 -13.71 -3.73 1.35
N TYR A 180 -12.73 -2.82 1.24
CA TYR A 180 -12.26 -1.96 2.34
C TYR A 180 -13.32 -0.92 2.77
N ILE A 181 -14.39 -1.39 3.40
CA ILE A 181 -15.55 -0.62 3.84
C ILE A 181 -15.63 -0.60 5.37
N VAL A 182 -16.40 0.36 5.90
CA VAL A 182 -16.52 0.58 7.36
C VAL A 182 -17.01 -0.68 8.09
N SER A 183 -17.90 -1.47 7.48
CA SER A 183 -18.37 -2.72 8.09
C SER A 183 -17.25 -3.77 8.20
N ALA A 184 -16.40 -3.93 7.19
CA ALA A 184 -15.26 -4.85 7.24
C ALA A 184 -14.21 -4.44 8.30
N LEU A 185 -13.97 -3.12 8.44
CA LEU A 185 -13.14 -2.58 9.51
C LEU A 185 -13.76 -2.86 10.88
N ALA A 186 -15.06 -2.60 11.05
CA ALA A 186 -15.76 -2.81 12.30
C ALA A 186 -15.84 -4.30 12.68
N GLU A 187 -16.06 -5.21 11.72
CA GLU A 187 -15.94 -6.67 11.91
C GLU A 187 -14.56 -7.06 12.41
N ARG A 188 -13.50 -6.51 11.80
CA ARG A 188 -12.13 -6.82 12.18
C ARG A 188 -11.81 -6.35 13.60
N ILE A 189 -12.26 -5.14 13.97
CA ILE A 189 -12.13 -4.59 15.32
C ILE A 189 -12.91 -5.47 16.31
N CYS A 190 -14.16 -5.83 16.01
CA CYS A 190 -14.98 -6.71 16.86
C CYS A 190 -14.29 -8.07 17.07
N LYS A 191 -13.77 -8.69 16.01
CA LYS A 191 -13.03 -9.96 16.09
C LYS A 191 -11.78 -9.85 16.97
N GLN A 192 -11.01 -8.77 16.83
CA GLN A 192 -9.83 -8.52 17.66
C GLN A 192 -10.20 -8.36 19.14
N GLU A 193 -11.28 -7.65 19.40
CA GLU A 193 -11.75 -7.35 20.75
C GLU A 193 -12.62 -8.47 21.35
N ASN A 194 -12.85 -9.56 20.59
CA ASN A 194 -13.76 -10.66 20.93
C ASN A 194 -15.17 -10.16 21.31
N ARG A 195 -15.71 -9.31 20.46
CA ARG A 195 -17.05 -8.74 20.56
C ARG A 195 -17.88 -9.20 19.38
N GLU A 196 -19.19 -9.30 19.59
CA GLU A 196 -20.13 -9.64 18.53
C GLU A 196 -20.24 -8.46 17.54
N PHE A 197 -20.16 -8.78 16.25
CA PHE A 197 -20.44 -7.83 15.19
C PHE A 197 -21.91 -7.94 14.80
N GLY A 198 -22.68 -6.89 15.09
CA GLY A 198 -24.06 -6.74 14.62
C GLY A 198 -25.08 -7.64 15.29
N LEU A 199 -25.74 -7.10 16.32
CA LEU A 199 -27.20 -7.20 16.44
C LEU A 199 -27.71 -5.81 16.82
N ASP A 200 -28.64 -5.30 16.02
CA ASP A 200 -29.34 -4.01 16.15
C ASP A 200 -28.68 -2.74 15.56
N TRP A 201 -28.43 -2.77 14.25
CA TRP A 201 -28.57 -1.55 13.43
C TRP A 201 -29.86 -1.65 12.62
N SER A 202 -30.98 -1.63 13.32
CA SER A 202 -32.25 -1.21 12.71
C SER A 202 -32.11 0.29 12.43
N PRO A 203 -32.15 0.77 11.16
CA PRO A 203 -32.24 2.20 10.93
C PRO A 203 -33.56 2.65 11.53
N SER A 204 -33.49 3.41 12.62
CA SER A 204 -34.66 4.05 13.20
C SER A 204 -35.30 4.88 12.09
N THR A 205 -36.40 4.35 11.55
CA THR A 205 -37.24 5.09 10.61
C THR A 205 -37.90 6.17 11.45
N ASN A 206 -37.38 7.39 11.36
CA ASN A 206 -38.08 8.57 11.85
C ASN A 206 -39.37 8.74 11.05
N ILE A 207 -40.51 8.50 11.69
CA ILE A 207 -41.78 9.17 11.44
C ILE A 207 -42.18 9.84 12.74
#